data_AF-A0AAE7M783-F1
#
_entry.id   AF-A0AAE7M783-F1
#
_cell.length_a   1.000
_cell.length_b   1.000
_cell.length_c   1.000
_cell.angle_alpha   90.00
_cell.angle_beta   90.00
_cell.angle_gamma   90.00
#
_symmetry.space_group_name_H-M   'P 1'
#
loop_
_entity.id
_entity.type
_entity.pdbx_description
1 polymer ?
#
loop_
_entity_poly.entity_id
_entity_poly.type
_entity_poly.pdbx_seq_one_letter_code
_entity_poly.pdbx_strand_id
1 'polypeptide(L)' 'MAGVPSRVFMICNSQAVRIPAEYRLNTDRVQISRTADGDLLIHP' A
#
# COMPACT_ATOMS: atom_id res chain seq x y z
N MET A 1 -5.02 -3.07 14.80
CA MET A 1 -3.80 -2.26 14.59
C MET A 1 -4.22 -0.90 14.07
N ALA A 2 -3.73 0.21 14.64
CA ALA A 2 -4.07 1.55 14.15
C ALA A 2 -3.04 1.96 13.09
N GLY A 3 -3.42 1.89 11.81
CA GLY A 3 -2.62 2.42 10.71
C GLY A 3 -2.74 3.95 10.60
N VAL A 4 -1.74 4.59 9.99
CA VAL A 4 -1.85 6.02 9.65
C VAL A 4 -2.80 6.16 8.47
N PRO A 5 -3.84 7.02 8.57
CA PRO A 5 -4.80 7.18 7.48
C PRO A 5 -4.08 7.69 6.24
N SER A 6 -4.31 7.01 5.11
CA SER A 6 -3.80 7.40 3.82
C SER A 6 -4.91 7.45 2.77
N ARG A 7 -4.68 8.25 1.72
CA ARG A 7 -5.67 8.47 0.67
C ARG A 7 -5.54 7.42 -0.42
N VAL A 8 -6.66 6.78 -0.71
CA VAL A 8 -6.88 5.99 -1.93
C VAL A 8 -7.31 6.93 -3.05
N PHE A 9 -6.75 6.77 -4.23
CA PHE A 9 -7.08 7.58 -5.41
C PHE A 9 -6.90 6.77 -6.69
N MET A 10 -7.44 7.29 -7.80
CA MET A 10 -7.34 6.67 -9.12
C MET A 10 -6.24 7.35 -9.94
N ILE A 11 -5.44 6.56 -10.64
CA ILE A 11 -4.48 7.02 -11.65
C ILE A 11 -4.77 6.26 -12.94
N CYS A 12 -5.28 6.97 -13.96
CA CYS A 12 -5.78 6.36 -15.20
C CYS A 12 -6.77 5.21 -14.89
N ASN A 13 -6.46 3.99 -15.29
CA ASN A 13 -7.30 2.79 -15.10
C ASN A 13 -6.92 1.97 -13.85
N SER A 14 -6.08 2.52 -12.96
CA SER A 14 -5.59 1.80 -11.78
C SER A 14 -5.92 2.54 -10.49
N GLN A 15 -5.97 1.78 -9.40
CA GLN A 15 -6.12 2.32 -8.04
C GLN A 15 -4.74 2.42 -7.38
N ALA A 16 -4.51 3.49 -6.64
CA ALA A 16 -3.29 3.74 -5.91
C ALA A 16 -3.58 4.21 -4.47
N VAL A 17 -2.64 3.92 -3.57
CA VAL A 17 -2.63 4.40 -2.19
C VAL A 17 -1.37 5.23 -1.99
N ARG A 18 -1.48 6.41 -1.34
CA ARG A 18 -0.28 7.18 -0.99
C ARG A 18 0.50 6.45 0.11
N ILE A 19 1.81 6.36 -0.02
CA ILE A 19 2.68 5.84 1.04
C ILE A 19 3.25 7.05 1.81
N PRO A 20 2.87 7.27 3.09
CA PRO A 20 3.42 8.35 3.90
C PRO A 20 4.94 8.26 4.03
N ALA A 21 5.59 9.39 4.34
CA ALA A 21 7.05 9.47 4.37
C ALA A 21 7.70 8.44 5.32
N GLU A 22 7.06 8.15 6.45
CA GLU A 22 7.51 7.18 7.45
C GLU A 22 7.44 5.72 6.99
N TYR A 23 6.70 5.42 5.91
CA TYR A 23 6.56 4.08 5.33
C TYR A 23 7.19 3.95 3.94
N ARG A 24 8.03 4.91 3.52
CA ARG A 24 8.70 4.87 2.20
C ARG A 24 9.49 3.59 2.02
N LEU A 25 9.30 2.96 0.87
CA LEU A 25 10.00 1.74 0.49
C LEU A 25 11.26 2.11 -0.29
N ASN A 26 12.37 1.43 -0.02
CA ASN A 26 13.64 1.61 -0.73
C ASN A 26 13.81 0.55 -1.84
N THR A 27 12.81 0.42 -2.70
CA THR A 27 12.76 -0.56 -3.79
C THR A 27 11.82 -0.06 -4.89
N ASP A 28 12.04 -0.53 -6.12
CA ASP A 28 11.20 -0.23 -7.28
C ASP A 28 10.07 -1.26 -7.49
N ARG A 29 10.14 -2.41 -6.80
CA ARG A 29 9.17 -3.50 -6.92
C ARG A 29 8.74 -3.99 -5.55
N VAL A 30 7.49 -4.44 -5.47
CA VAL A 30 6.91 -5.01 -4.25
C VAL A 30 6.07 -6.21 -4.60
N GLN A 31 5.92 -7.12 -3.65
CA GLN A 31 4.90 -8.15 -3.67
C GLN A 31 3.67 -7.66 -2.91
N ILE A 32 2.49 -7.86 -3.52
CA ILE A 32 1.21 -7.54 -2.91
C ILE A 32 0.44 -8.85 -2.74
N SER A 33 0.00 -9.11 -1.51
CA SER A 33 -0.80 -10.29 -1.18
C SER A 33 -1.97 -9.90 -0.28
N ARG A 34 -3.03 -10.71 -0.31
CA ARG A 34 -4.16 -10.57 0.61
C ARG A 34 -4.02 -11.59 1.72
N THR A 35 -4.10 -11.15 2.97
CA THR A 35 -4.08 -12.04 4.14
C THR A 35 -5.42 -12.75 4.31
N ALA A 36 -5.48 -13.76 5.19
CA ALA A 36 -6.73 -14.44 5.52
C ALA A 36 -7.79 -13.50 6.11
N ASP A 37 -7.35 -12.48 6.85
CA ASP A 37 -8.21 -11.45 7.46
C ASP A 37 -8.65 -10.36 6.46
N GLY A 38 -8.18 -10.45 5.21
CA GLY A 38 -8.59 -9.57 4.11
C GLY A 38 -7.71 -8.34 3.90
N ASP A 39 -6.68 -8.14 4.74
CA ASP A 39 -5.74 -7.03 4.63
C ASP A 39 -4.84 -7.16 3.40
N LEU A 40 -4.40 -6.03 2.86
CA LEU A 40 -3.37 -5.98 1.82
C LEU A 40 -1.99 -5.84 2.47
N LEU A 41 -1.19 -6.89 2.33
CA LEU A 41 0.21 -6.90 2.76
C LEU A 41 1.11 -6.53 1.58
N ILE A 42 1.98 -5.55 1.80
CA ILE A 42 3.00 -5.10 0.83
C ILE A 42 4.38 -5.47 1.39
N HIS A 43 5.14 -6.25 0.63
CA HIS A 43 6.53 -6.63 0.96
C HIS A 43 7.49 -6.12 -0.12
N PRO A 44 8.50 -5.31 0.24
CA PRO A 44 9.57 -4.85 -0.67
C PRO A 44 10.33 -5.94 -1.41
#